data_AF-G9ZPS1-F1
#
_entry.id   AF-G9ZPS1-F1
#
_cell.length_a   1.000
_cell.length_b   1.000
_cell.length_c   1.000
_cell.angle_alpha   90.00
_cell.angle_beta   90.00
_cell.angle_gamma   90.00
#
_symmetry.space_group_name_H-M   'P 1'
#
loop_
_entity.id
_entity.type
_entity.pdbx_description
1 polymer ?
#
loop_
_entity_poly.entity_id
_entity_poly.type
_entity_poly.pdbx_seq_one_letter_code
_entity_poly.pdbx_strand_id
1 'polypeptide(L)' 'MNIKLVVVGKLKEKYFKQGIAEYAKRLSRFCKFQIVEVPDEKAPESLSQAEMDG' A
#
# COMPACT_ATOMS: atom_id res chain seq x y z
N MET A 1 -11.30 -1.56 -15.24
CA MET A 1 -10.40 -2.38 -14.41
C MET A 1 -10.27 -1.74 -13.04
N ASN A 2 -10.30 -2.53 -11.97
CA ASN A 2 -10.26 -2.01 -10.59
C ASN A 2 -8.98 -2.51 -9.91
N ILE A 3 -8.15 -1.57 -9.45
CA ILE A 3 -6.90 -1.86 -8.77
C ILE A 3 -7.06 -1.40 -7.32
N LYS A 4 -7.00 -2.35 -6.39
CA LYS A 4 -7.05 -2.08 -4.96
C LYS A 4 -5.70 -2.44 -4.34
N LEU A 5 -5.01 -1.44 -3.80
CA LEU A 5 -3.78 -1.60 -3.05
C LEU A 5 -4.14 -1.68 -1.56
N VAL A 6 -3.85 -2.81 -0.92
CA VAL A 6 -4.03 -2.98 0.53
C VAL A 6 -2.65 -2.99 1.17
N VAL A 7 -2.40 -2.05 2.08
CA VAL A 7 -1.10 -1.88 2.73
C VAL A 7 -1.26 -1.84 4.23
N VAL A 8 -0.31 -2.48 4.93
CA VAL A 8 -0.24 -2.47 6.39
C VAL A 8 0.47 -1.20 6.85
N GLY A 9 -0.08 -0.56 7.87
CA GLY A 9 0.44 0.69 8.41
C GLY A 9 -0.14 1.93 7.74
N LYS A 10 0.15 3.08 8.35
CA LYS A 10 -0.42 4.38 7.94
C LYS A 10 0.67 5.27 7.40
N LEU A 11 0.48 5.79 6.18
CA LEU A 11 1.39 6.76 5.59
C LEU A 11 1.27 8.09 6.33
N LYS A 12 2.36 8.52 6.99
CA LYS A 12 2.41 9.78 7.76
C LYS A 12 3.02 10.93 6.97
N GLU A 13 3.86 10.63 5.98
CA GLU A 13 4.60 11.62 5.22
C GLU A 13 3.77 12.26 4.10
N LYS A 14 3.75 13.60 4.09
CA LYS A 14 2.97 14.39 3.12
C LYS A 14 3.51 14.25 1.70
N TYR A 15 4.83 14.16 1.53
CA TYR A 15 5.47 14.04 0.22
C TYR A 15 5.03 12.77 -0.51
N PHE A 16 5.04 11.62 0.16
CA PHE A 16 4.57 10.36 -0.43
C PHE A 16 3.08 10.40 -0.78
N LYS A 17 2.23 11.00 0.06
CA LYS A 17 0.80 11.17 -0.27
C LYS A 17 0.58 12.00 -1.53
N GLN A 18 1.37 13.05 -1.72
CA GLN A 18 1.29 13.89 -2.92
C GLN A 18 1.76 13.13 -4.17
N GLY A 19 2.87 12.40 -4.08
CA GLY A 19 3.33 11.55 -5.18
C GLY A 19 2.28 10.51 -5.58
N ILE A 20 1.73 9.80 -4.60
CA ILE A 20 0.64 8.82 -4.83
C ILE A 20 -0.57 9.48 -5.50
N ALA A 21 -1.00 10.66 -5.05
CA ALA A 21 -2.13 11.37 -5.63
C ALA A 21 -1.88 11.75 -7.10
N GLU A 22 -0.65 12.13 -7.46
CA GLU A 22 -0.29 12.45 -8.83
C GLU A 22 -0.38 11.22 -9.74
N TYR A 23 0.17 10.08 -9.31
CA TYR A 23 0.06 8.83 -10.06
C TYR A 23 -1.38 8.31 -10.12
N ALA A 24 -2.12 8.37 -9.01
CA ALA A 24 -3.53 7.99 -8.97
C ALA A 24 -4.37 8.83 -9.94
N LYS A 25 -4.10 10.13 -10.06
CA LYS A 25 -4.76 11.02 -11.02
C LYS A 25 -4.49 10.59 -12.46
N ARG A 26 -3.24 10.24 -12.80
CA ARG A 26 -2.89 9.73 -14.14
C ARG A 26 -3.56 8.38 -14.43
N LEU A 27 -3.58 7.48 -13.44
CA LEU A 27 -4.19 6.16 -13.54
C LEU A 27 -5.73 6.18 -13.60
N SER A 28 -6.37 7.23 -13.09
CA SER A 28 -7.84 7.37 -13.06
C SER A 28 -8.52 7.29 -14.43
N ARG A 29 -7.79 7.63 -15.51
CA ARG A 29 -8.29 7.52 -16.90
C ARG A 29 -8.41 6.08 -17.40
N PHE A 30 -7.70 5.15 -16.77
CA PHE A 30 -7.59 3.77 -17.23
C PHE A 30 -8.23 2.77 -16.25
N CYS A 31 -8.16 3.07 -14.95
CA CYS A 31 -8.62 2.16 -13.92
C CYS A 31 -9.15 2.90 -12.69
N LYS A 32 -10.00 2.21 -11.94
CA LYS A 32 -10.44 2.66 -10.62
C LYS A 32 -9.37 2.23 -9.61
N PHE A 33 -8.54 3.18 -9.19
CA PHE A 33 -7.48 2.95 -8.21
C PHE A 33 -7.97 3.28 -6.79
N GLN A 34 -7.77 2.36 -5.85
CA GLN A 34 -8.12 2.52 -4.44
C GLN A 34 -6.96 2.06 -3.57
N ILE A 35 -6.63 2.83 -2.53
CA ILE A 35 -5.66 2.43 -1.50
C ILE A 35 -6.42 2.24 -0.19
N VAL A 36 -6.22 1.10 0.44
CA VAL A 36 -6.76 0.76 1.76
C VAL A 36 -5.58 0.56 2.70
N GLU A 37 -5.42 1.49 3.64
CA GLU A 37 -4.47 1.37 4.74
C GLU A 37 -5.14 0.56 5.85
N VAL A 38 -4.60 -0.61 6.17
CA VAL A 38 -5.05 -1.40 7.31
C VAL A 38 -4.13 -1.14 8.50
N PRO A 39 -4.68 -1.00 9.72
CA PRO A 39 -3.84 -0.92 10.92
C PRO A 39 -3.01 -2.20 11.03
N ASP A 40 -1.79 -2.06 11.54
CA ASP A 40 -0.99 -3.20 11.95
C ASP A 40 -1.74 -3.93 13.07
N GLU A 41 -2.26 -5.13 12.79
CA GLU A 41 -2.46 -6.09 13.86
C GLU A 41 -1.07 -6.49 14.32
N LYS A 42 -0.80 -6.47 15.64
CA LYS A 42 0.45 -6.97 16.21
C LYS A 42 0.75 -8.33 15.57
N ALA A 43 1.67 -8.37 14.61
CA ALA A 43 2.06 -9.63 14.01
C ALA A 43 2.63 -10.50 15.15
N PRO A 44 2.09 -11.70 15.42
CA PRO A 44 2.88 -12.70 16.12
C PRO A 44 4.20 -12.85 15.34
N GLU A 45 5.32 -12.83 16.06
CA GLU A 45 6.70 -12.96 15.57
C GLU A 45 6.94 -14.31 14.86
N SER A 46 6.27 -14.55 13.74
CA SER A 46 6.56 -15.66 12.86
C SER A 46 6.70 -15.11 11.46
N LEU A 47 7.87 -14.52 11.24
CA LEU A 47 8.56 -14.64 9.97
C LEU A 47 8.47 -16.13 9.58
N SER A 48 7.63 -16.46 8.59
CA SER A 48 7.76 -17.79 7.98
C SER A 48 9.17 -17.86 7.40
N GLN A 49 9.85 -18.96 7.68
CA GLN A 49 11.25 -19.27 7.37
C GLN A 49 11.67 -19.05 5.90
N ALA A 50 10.75 -18.70 4.98
CA ALA A 50 10.94 -18.62 3.55
C ALA A 50 11.61 -17.32 3.04
N GLU A 51 11.78 -16.29 3.86
CA GLU A 51 12.34 -14.98 3.46
C GLU A 51 13.68 -14.65 4.16
N MET A 52 14.35 -15.65 4.75
CA MET A 52 15.66 -15.49 5.42
C MET A 52 16.86 -15.89 4.55
N ASP A 53 16.65 -16.46 3.36
CA ASP A 53 17.73 -16.87 2.46
C ASP A 53 17.67 -16.04 1.16
N GLY A 54 18.42 -14.94 1.17
CA GLY A 54 18.68 -14.05 0.05
C GLY A 54 19.95 -13.25 0.28
#